data_AF-A0AAF0Q276-F1
#
_entry.id   AF-A0AAF0Q276-F1
#
_cell.length_a   1.000
_cell.length_b   1.000
_cell.length_c   1.000
_cell.angle_alpha   90.00
_cell.angle_beta   90.00
_cell.angle_gamma   90.00
#
_symmetry.space_group_name_H-M   'P 1'
#
loop_
_entity.id
_entity.type
_entity.pdbx_description
1 polymer ?
#
loop_
_entity_poly.entity_id
_entity_poly.type
_entity_poly.pdbx_seq_one_letter_code
_entity_poly.pdbx_strand_id
1 'polypeptide(L)' 'MKQVVIIFHSQISEAFSHLDISSPHAKQRMYCDVQHILACIRSLPSDSKSNPPNWGQLDEFVAKNFGEEVGQ' A
#
# COMPACT_ATOMS: atom_id res chain seq x y z
N MET A 1 18.64 3.49 3.28
CA MET A 1 17.33 3.69 2.61
C MET A 1 16.22 2.77 3.13
N LYS A 2 16.52 1.54 3.55
CA LYS A 2 15.54 0.56 4.06
C LYS A 2 14.62 1.08 5.20
N GLN A 3 15.12 1.88 6.13
CA GLN A 3 14.30 2.46 7.21
C GLN A 3 13.23 3.43 6.73
N VAL A 4 13.52 4.24 5.71
CA VAL A 4 12.55 5.20 5.16
C VAL A 4 11.37 4.48 4.50
N VAL A 5 11.67 3.39 3.78
CA VAL A 5 10.64 2.51 3.19
C VAL A 5 9.76 1.89 4.28
N ILE A 6 10.36 1.37 5.35
CA ILE A 6 9.62 0.81 6.49
C ILE A 6 8.70 1.87 7.13
N ILE A 7 9.21 3.07 7.40
CA ILE A 7 8.42 4.17 7.99
C ILE A 7 7.25 4.56 7.07
N PHE A 8 7.46 4.62 5.75
CA PHE A 8 6.38 4.89 4.80
C PHE A 8 5.32 3.79 4.87
N HIS A 9 5.70 2.50 4.82
CA HIS A 9 4.71 1.43 4.90
C HIS A 9 3.91 1.45 6.21
N SER A 10 4.58 1.62 7.35
CA SER A 10 3.91 1.56 8.66
C SER A 10 2.97 2.75 8.86
N GLN A 11 3.44 3.99 8.64
CA GLN A 11 2.61 5.18 8.89
C GLN A 11 1.44 5.29 7.91
N ILE A 12 1.64 4.91 6.65
CA ILE A 12 0.59 4.99 5.64
C ILE A 12 -0.48 3.91 5.90
N SER A 13 -0.06 2.69 6.23
CA SER A 13 -0.97 1.60 6.59
C SER A 13 -1.78 1.93 7.86
N GLU A 14 -1.13 2.49 8.88
CA GLU A 14 -1.79 2.94 10.11
C GLU A 14 -2.81 4.05 9.81
N ALA A 15 -2.43 5.11 9.08
CA ALA A 15 -3.34 6.19 8.72
C ALA A 15 -4.58 5.69 7.97
N PHE A 16 -4.41 4.75 7.03
CA PHE A 16 -5.54 4.17 6.29
C PHE A 16 -6.41 3.23 7.13
N SER A 17 -5.86 2.59 8.17
CA SER A 17 -6.64 1.74 9.07
C SER A 17 -7.71 2.47 9.89
N HIS A 18 -7.54 3.79 10.06
CA HIS A 18 -8.46 4.64 10.82
C HIS A 18 -9.53 5.33 9.96
N LEU A 19 -9.45 5.23 8.62
CA LEU A 19 -10.45 5.83 7.75
C LEU A 19 -11.67 4.93 7.64
N ASP A 20 -12.86 5.54 7.69
CA ASP A 20 -14.10 4.84 7.40
C ASP A 20 -14.22 4.62 5.89
N ILE A 21 -14.03 3.38 5.47
CA ILE A 21 -14.03 2.97 4.06
C ILE A 21 -15.38 2.35 3.65
N SER A 22 -16.43 2.61 4.43
CA SER A 22 -17.75 1.98 4.25
C SER A 22 -18.40 2.36 2.92
N SER A 23 -17.99 3.48 2.31
CA SER A 23 -18.44 3.89 0.98
C SER A 23 -17.60 3.22 -0.12
N PRO A 24 -18.23 2.53 -1.09
CA PRO A 24 -17.53 1.93 -2.24
C PRO A 24 -16.69 2.93 -3.03
N HIS A 25 -17.19 4.17 -3.16
CA HIS A 25 -16.47 5.24 -3.85
C HIS A 25 -15.22 5.67 -3.08
N ALA A 26 -15.31 5.78 -1.75
CA ALA A 26 -14.17 6.08 -0.89
C ALA A 26 -13.14 4.95 -0.94
N LYS A 27 -13.59 3.68 -0.93
CA LYS A 27 -12.75 2.50 -1.08
C LYS A 27 -11.98 2.52 -2.40
N GLN A 28 -12.65 2.79 -3.51
CA GLN A 28 -12.00 2.84 -4.82
C GLN A 28 -10.98 3.99 -4.93
N ARG A 29 -11.31 5.19 -4.45
CA ARG A 29 -10.37 6.32 -4.45
C ARG A 29 -9.13 6.00 -3.60
N MET A 30 -9.33 5.45 -2.41
CA MET A 30 -8.25 5.06 -1.52
C MET A 30 -7.35 3.99 -2.13
N TYR A 31 -7.92 2.99 -2.82
CA TYR A 31 -7.15 1.99 -3.55
C TYR A 31 -6.22 2.63 -4.58
N CYS A 32 -6.74 3.55 -5.41
CA CYS A 32 -5.93 4.26 -6.40
C CYS A 32 -4.80 5.07 -5.75
N ASP A 33 -5.09 5.79 -4.67
CA ASP A 33 -4.09 6.59 -3.95
C ASP A 33 -2.99 5.70 -3.37
N VAL A 34 -3.35 4.57 -2.75
CA VAL A 34 -2.39 3.58 -2.22
C VAL A 34 -1.55 2.95 -3.32
N GLN A 35 -2.13 2.65 -4.49
CA GLN A 35 -1.38 2.12 -5.64
C GLN A 35 -0.33 3.11 -6.15
N HIS A 36 -0.67 4.41 -6.23
CA HIS A 36 0.31 5.45 -6.61
C HIS A 36 1.46 5.55 -5.61
N ILE A 37 1.15 5.53 -4.32
CA ILE A 37 2.17 5.55 -3.25
C ILE A 37 3.08 4.32 -3.36
N LEU A 38 2.51 3.12 -3.54
CA LEU A 38 3.27 1.89 -3.70
C LEU A 38 4.16 1.93 -4.95
N ALA A 39 3.69 2.52 -6.06
CA ALA A 39 4.53 2.75 -7.24
C ALA A 39 5.73 3.63 -6.91
N CYS A 40 5.55 4.73 -6.16
CA CYS A 40 6.66 5.56 -5.71
C CYS A 40 7.64 4.80 -4.81
N ILE A 41 7.14 3.99 -3.87
CA ILE A 41 7.99 3.17 -2.98
C ILE A 41 8.80 2.14 -3.79
N ARG A 42 8.20 1.51 -4.80
CA ARG A 42 8.86 0.54 -5.69
C ARG A 42 9.94 1.19 -6.57
N SER A 43 9.82 2.48 -6.88
CA SER A 43 10.85 3.24 -7.61
C SER A 43 12.08 3.59 -6.76
N LEU A 44 12.01 3.44 -5.43
CA LEU A 44 13.15 3.69 -4.57
C LEU A 44 14.21 2.59 -4.71
N PRO A 45 15.52 2.93 -4.58
CA PRO A 45 16.59 1.95 -4.59
C PRO A 45 16.34 0.86 -3.55
N SER A 46 16.33 -0.40 -3.99
CA SER A 46 16.10 -1.57 -3.15
C SER A 46 17.30 -2.50 -3.20
N ASP A 47 17.95 -2.69 -2.05
CA ASP A 47 18.90 -3.80 -1.83
C ASP A 47 18.19 -5.13 -1.55
N SER A 48 16.85 -5.13 -1.52
CA SER A 48 16.03 -6.29 -1.18
C SER A 48 15.75 -7.13 -2.43
N LYS A 49 15.93 -8.47 -2.34
CA LYS A 49 15.57 -9.43 -3.40
C LYS A 49 14.06 -9.74 -3.49
N SER A 50 13.21 -8.96 -2.82
CA SER A 50 11.75 -9.17 -2.85
C SER A 50 11.20 -8.86 -4.24
N ASN A 51 10.20 -9.60 -4.69
CA ASN A 51 9.45 -9.30 -5.91
C ASN A 51 7.95 -9.15 -5.57
N PRO A 52 7.37 -7.93 -5.69
CA PRO A 52 8.00 -6.69 -6.14
C PRO A 52 9.03 -6.11 -5.14
N PRO A 53 9.93 -5.22 -5.60
CA PRO A 53 10.93 -4.58 -4.73
C PRO A 53 10.24 -3.72 -3.67
N ASN A 54 10.87 -3.59 -2.50
CA ASN A 54 10.34 -2.81 -1.37
C ASN A 54 8.93 -3.27 -0.92
N TRP A 55 8.64 -4.57 -0.95
CA TRP A 55 7.39 -5.09 -0.38
C TRP A 55 7.32 -4.88 1.13
N GLY A 56 6.16 -4.44 1.64
CA GLY A 56 5.97 -4.22 3.07
C GLY A 56 4.50 -4.17 3.53
N GLN A 57 4.27 -3.63 4.73
CA GLN A 57 2.95 -3.64 5.40
C GLN A 57 1.83 -2.97 4.60
N LEU A 58 2.15 -2.01 3.72
CA LEU A 58 1.14 -1.39 2.86
C LEU A 58 0.67 -2.35 1.75
N ASP A 59 1.55 -3.20 1.22
CA ASP A 59 1.17 -4.24 0.26
C ASP A 59 0.27 -5.28 0.93
N GLU A 60 0.60 -5.69 2.17
CA GLU A 60 -0.23 -6.60 2.98
C GLU A 60 -1.60 -5.99 3.28
N PHE A 61 -1.64 -4.70 3.62
CA PHE A 61 -2.88 -3.96 3.81
C PHE A 61 -3.74 -3.98 2.56
N VAL A 62 -3.15 -3.74 1.38
CA VAL A 62 -3.88 -3.77 0.11
C VAL A 62 -4.44 -5.16 -0.16
N ALA A 63 -3.60 -6.20 -0.04
CA ALA A 63 -4.01 -7.58 -0.26
C ALA A 63 -5.18 -7.98 0.64
N LYS A 64 -5.16 -7.58 1.92
CA LYS A 64 -6.22 -7.89 2.87
C LYS A 64 -7.54 -7.13 2.62
N ASN A 65 -7.47 -5.86 2.23
CA ASN A 65 -8.66 -4.99 2.16
C ASN A 65 -9.27 -4.88 0.76
N PHE A 66 -8.51 -5.23 -0.28
CA PHE A 66 -8.91 -5.09 -1.69
C PHE A 66 -8.67 -6.34 -2.54
N GLY A 67 -7.91 -7.31 -2.03
CA GLY A 67 -7.56 -8.54 -2.75
C GLY A 67 -8.66 -9.58 -2.73
N GLU A 68 -9.78 -9.28 -3.41
CA GLU A 68 -10.74 -10.24 -3.98
C GLU A 68 -11.84 -9.53 -4.79
N GLU A 69 -11.98 -8.19 -4.71
CA GLU A 69 -13.07 -7.44 -5.36
C GLU A 69 -12.66 -6.60 -6.60
N VAL A 70 -11.36 -6.49 -6.93
CA VAL A 70 -10.90 -5.73 -8.11
C VAL A 70 -10.51 -6.69 -9.24
N GLY A 71 -11.48 -7.53 -9.62
CA GLY A 71 -11.31 -8.57 -10.62
C GLY A 71 -12.61 -8.84 -11.38
N GLN A 72 -13.29 -7.79 -11.84
CA GLN A 72 -14.32 -7.90 -12.88
C GLN A 72 -14.44 -6.60 -13.68
#